data_AF-A0A177NBP8-F1
#
_entry.id   AF-A0A177NBP8-F1
#
_cell.length_a   1.000
_cell.length_b   1.000
_cell.length_c   1.000
_cell.angle_alpha   90.00
_cell.angle_beta   90.00
_cell.angle_gamma   90.00
#
_symmetry.space_group_name_H-M   'P 1'
#
loop_
_entity.id
_entity.type
_entity.pdbx_description
1 polymer ?
#
loop_
_entity_poly.entity_id
_entity_poly.type
_entity_poly.pdbx_seq_one_letter_code
_entity_poly.pdbx_strand_id
1 'polypeptide(L)'
;MRRLQCLSTAGLLLCSLATLAAAAYEPLFQNRFFTLSQNAELLCATSEQQFMSVEQLSEIIRFYEKNHPNLRQQAVAVLTDHTTQEYLDDLTDYREDCKTNALADLCVLEKYWDDRDAAWRVLALFYDTKTVIKRSEDQNYLIKQFDADHVRLFEKAIRKIPAFLRQSISKAKPVDNLNQEIADKPTAIQELILDAFQEDYKTSIWQDHTHPLTLVPGVGFRSQTVAQVFSGQNLIVFTVKEFDKAKEGSTYRDIDVQYLVDFRLPIVVHEIAHTVDNFHFWNGTDDLYFFYKYHKISNDEQIMKIIADAKLALWPSKWFEAFEYLHEVNDGRYDGNTQEKLAELLAQYILIPERLQQSAPVAYQWLRNQVFRGIEYQGYDRCSTPITQPLTWWQKHASGKLLGR
;
A
#
# COMPACT_ATOMS: atom_id res chain seq x y z
N MET A 1 -47.27 80.48 16.84
CA MET A 1 -46.36 80.27 17.99
C MET A 1 -45.45 79.09 17.65
N ARG A 2 -44.20 79.38 17.23
CA ARG A 2 -42.94 79.23 17.99
C ARG A 2 -42.53 77.78 18.31
N ARG A 3 -41.45 77.39 17.61
CA ARG A 3 -40.37 76.40 17.84
C ARG A 3 -40.17 75.86 19.27
N LEU A 4 -39.70 74.60 19.36
CA LEU A 4 -38.40 74.15 19.94
C LEU A 4 -38.42 72.60 20.02
N GLN A 5 -37.75 71.86 19.13
CA GLN A 5 -36.38 71.29 19.28
C GLN A 5 -36.10 70.59 20.62
N CYS A 6 -35.89 69.27 20.57
CA CYS A 6 -34.95 68.57 21.45
C CYS A 6 -34.37 67.35 20.73
N LEU A 7 -33.05 67.32 20.59
CA LEU A 7 -32.23 66.20 20.14
C LEU A 7 -32.25 65.07 21.19
N SER A 8 -32.21 63.82 20.74
CA SER A 8 -31.60 62.73 21.50
C SER A 8 -30.97 61.70 20.57
N THR A 9 -29.65 61.59 20.72
CA THR A 9 -28.75 60.56 20.22
C THR A 9 -28.94 59.25 20.98
N ALA A 10 -29.20 58.14 20.28
CA ALA A 10 -28.94 56.74 20.68
C ALA A 10 -29.49 55.86 19.53
N GLY A 11 -28.82 54.89 18.94
CA GLY A 11 -27.52 54.28 19.16
C GLY A 11 -27.30 53.38 17.94
N LEU A 12 -26.22 53.64 17.20
CA LEU A 12 -25.74 52.73 16.16
C LEU A 12 -25.19 51.48 16.85
N LEU A 13 -26.06 50.49 17.09
CA LEU A 13 -25.62 49.11 17.29
C LEU A 13 -25.09 48.61 15.95
N LEU A 14 -23.82 48.94 15.69
CA LEU A 14 -22.96 48.15 14.83
C LEU A 14 -22.88 46.75 15.46
N CYS A 15 -23.78 45.86 15.02
CA CYS A 15 -23.59 44.43 15.16
C CYS A 15 -22.33 44.07 14.35
N SER A 16 -21.19 44.14 15.02
CA SER A 16 -20.00 43.40 14.67
C SER A 16 -20.35 41.91 14.69
N LEU A 17 -20.90 41.42 13.58
CA LEU A 17 -20.86 40.01 13.23
C LEU A 17 -19.39 39.68 12.99
N ALA A 18 -18.65 39.49 14.09
CA ALA A 18 -17.47 38.67 14.06
C ALA A 18 -17.96 37.26 13.69
N THR A 19 -17.95 36.97 12.39
CA THR A 19 -17.90 35.59 11.93
C THR A 19 -16.62 35.02 12.54
N LEU A 20 -16.76 34.33 13.67
CA LEU A 20 -15.81 33.32 14.09
C LEU A 20 -15.72 32.38 12.90
N ALA A 21 -14.68 32.53 12.08
CA ALA A 21 -14.31 31.51 11.13
C ALA A 21 -14.09 30.26 11.98
N ALA A 22 -15.05 29.32 11.91
CA ALA A 22 -14.86 28.00 12.47
C ALA A 22 -13.53 27.51 11.87
N ALA A 23 -12.54 27.28 12.74
CA ALA A 23 -11.23 26.89 12.27
C ALA A 23 -11.41 25.59 11.47
N ALA A 24 -11.24 25.68 10.15
CA ALA A 24 -11.45 24.55 9.26
C ALA A 24 -10.51 23.41 9.68
N TYR A 25 -11.01 22.17 9.64
CA TYR A 25 -10.17 21.00 9.80
C TYR A 25 -9.28 20.83 8.57
N GLU A 26 -8.10 20.24 8.78
CA GLU A 26 -7.20 19.90 7.69
C GLU A 26 -7.78 18.70 6.90
N PRO A 27 -7.84 18.74 5.56
CA PRO A 27 -8.27 17.59 4.79
C PRO A 27 -7.30 16.42 4.98
N LEU A 28 -7.82 15.19 5.03
CA LEU A 28 -7.00 13.97 5.12
C LEU A 28 -6.27 13.67 3.80
N PHE A 29 -5.31 12.75 3.88
CA PHE A 29 -4.65 12.10 2.75
C PHE A 29 -3.84 13.06 1.87
N GLN A 30 -3.28 14.12 2.47
CA GLN A 30 -2.54 15.15 1.74
C GLN A 30 -1.18 14.67 1.22
N ASN A 31 -0.68 13.51 1.67
CA ASN A 31 0.67 13.00 1.38
C ASN A 31 1.76 14.02 1.73
N ARG A 32 1.53 14.76 2.81
CA ARG A 32 2.32 15.93 3.22
C ARG A 32 3.55 15.54 4.01
N PHE A 33 3.43 14.55 4.87
CA PHE A 33 4.47 14.24 5.86
C PHE A 33 5.33 13.07 5.45
N PHE A 34 4.73 12.00 4.92
CA PHE A 34 5.48 10.87 4.39
C PHE A 34 5.98 11.22 2.99
N THR A 35 6.92 12.16 2.91
CA THR A 35 7.44 12.68 1.64
C THR A 35 8.27 11.63 0.90
N LEU A 36 8.33 11.80 -0.42
CA LEU A 36 9.10 10.92 -1.29
C LEU A 36 10.60 10.98 -0.96
N SER A 37 11.20 9.82 -0.70
CA SER A 37 12.65 9.64 -0.60
C SER A 37 13.22 9.15 -1.94
N GLN A 38 13.91 10.06 -2.62
CA GLN A 38 14.64 9.77 -3.86
C GLN A 38 16.06 9.25 -3.60
N ASN A 39 16.60 9.48 -2.40
CA ASN A 39 17.96 9.08 -2.04
C ASN A 39 18.04 7.61 -1.57
N ALA A 40 19.27 7.09 -1.43
CA ALA A 40 19.49 5.73 -0.97
C ALA A 40 19.30 5.54 0.54
N GLU A 41 19.09 6.59 1.33
CA GLU A 41 19.10 6.52 2.81
C GLU A 41 18.08 5.55 3.40
N LEU A 42 16.87 5.46 2.83
CA LEU A 42 15.87 4.48 3.28
C LEU A 42 16.21 3.03 2.90
N LEU A 43 17.09 2.85 1.91
CA LEU A 43 17.54 1.55 1.41
C LEU A 43 18.73 1.03 2.22
N CYS A 44 19.63 1.92 2.63
CA CYS A 44 20.87 1.55 3.30
C CYS A 44 20.61 1.15 4.76
N ALA A 45 20.93 -0.10 5.10
CA ALA A 45 20.78 -0.64 6.45
C ALA A 45 21.54 0.16 7.53
N THR A 46 22.55 0.94 7.15
CA THR A 46 23.39 1.76 8.04
C THR A 46 22.88 3.19 8.26
N SER A 47 21.79 3.60 7.59
CA SER A 47 21.25 4.95 7.74
C SER A 47 20.61 5.17 9.11
N GLU A 48 20.85 6.33 9.72
CA GLU A 48 20.18 6.76 10.96
C GLU A 48 18.77 7.33 10.69
N GLN A 49 18.43 7.66 9.44
CA GLN A 49 17.18 8.33 9.04
C GLN A 49 16.14 7.37 8.41
N GLN A 50 15.97 6.19 8.99
CA GLN A 50 15.22 5.11 8.32
C GLN A 50 13.69 5.25 8.36
N PHE A 51 13.13 5.90 9.38
CA PHE A 51 11.68 6.04 9.57
C PHE A 51 11.40 7.22 10.49
N MET A 52 10.16 7.72 10.48
CA MET A 52 9.75 8.82 11.34
C MET A 52 9.87 8.45 12.83
N SER A 53 10.34 9.37 13.67
CA SER A 53 10.36 9.16 15.12
C SER A 53 8.95 9.27 15.73
N VAL A 54 8.76 8.75 16.94
CA VAL A 54 7.48 8.86 17.67
C VAL A 54 7.05 10.32 17.85
N GLU A 55 8.00 11.24 18.05
CA GLU A 55 7.76 12.68 18.14
C GLU A 55 7.18 13.22 16.82
N GLN A 56 7.81 12.88 15.69
CA GLN A 56 7.32 13.26 14.36
C GLN A 56 5.94 12.68 14.08
N LEU A 57 5.70 11.40 14.41
CA LEU A 57 4.38 10.77 14.30
C LEU A 57 3.33 11.51 15.14
N SER A 58 3.69 11.95 16.35
CA SER A 58 2.82 12.77 17.19
C SER A 58 2.42 14.08 16.53
N GLU A 59 3.37 14.76 15.88
CA GLU A 59 3.13 16.02 15.20
C GLU A 59 2.17 15.84 14.02
N ILE A 60 2.32 14.75 13.27
CA ILE A 60 1.43 14.41 12.16
C ILE A 60 0.01 14.13 12.65
N ILE A 61 -0.13 13.30 13.68
CA ILE A 61 -1.43 12.97 14.29
C ILE A 61 -2.11 14.25 14.78
N ARG A 62 -1.39 15.09 15.53
CA ARG A 62 -1.92 16.38 16.02
C ARG A 62 -2.29 17.34 14.91
N PHE A 63 -1.55 17.34 13.79
CA PHE A 63 -1.85 18.19 12.64
C PHE A 63 -3.23 17.86 12.06
N TYR A 64 -3.51 16.58 11.80
CA TYR A 64 -4.77 16.15 11.19
C TYR A 64 -5.97 16.20 12.15
N GLU A 65 -5.75 15.91 13.43
CA GLU A 65 -6.83 15.91 14.42
C GLU A 65 -7.23 17.32 14.89
N LYS A 66 -6.41 18.33 14.58
CA LYS A 66 -6.71 19.72 14.93
C LYS A 66 -8.03 20.15 14.31
N ASN A 67 -8.99 20.49 15.18
CA ASN A 67 -10.36 20.88 14.82
C ASN A 67 -11.14 19.80 14.05
N HIS A 68 -10.70 18.54 14.08
CA HIS A 68 -11.41 17.42 13.46
C HIS A 68 -11.99 16.50 14.55
N PRO A 69 -13.14 16.86 15.16
CA PRO A 69 -13.73 16.07 16.22
C PRO A 69 -14.01 14.64 15.72
N ASN A 70 -13.82 13.66 16.59
CA ASN A 70 -14.07 12.23 16.34
C ASN A 70 -13.21 11.59 15.24
N LEU A 71 -12.25 12.30 14.62
CA LEU A 71 -11.37 11.72 13.60
C LEU A 71 -10.69 10.45 14.12
N ARG A 72 -10.11 10.57 15.32
CA ARG A 72 -9.38 9.48 15.95
C ARG A 72 -10.26 8.27 16.20
N GLN A 73 -11.43 8.49 16.78
CA GLN A 73 -12.40 7.42 17.02
C GLN A 73 -12.75 6.67 15.72
N GLN A 74 -13.03 7.41 14.64
CA GLN A 74 -13.35 6.83 13.34
C GLN A 74 -12.17 6.07 12.73
N ALA A 75 -10.96 6.64 12.79
CA ALA A 75 -9.76 6.00 12.26
C ALA A 75 -9.38 4.74 13.05
N VAL A 76 -9.46 4.78 14.38
CA VAL A 76 -9.22 3.61 15.23
C VAL A 76 -10.23 2.51 14.92
N ALA A 77 -11.52 2.86 14.76
CA ALA A 77 -12.53 1.87 14.37
C ALA A 77 -12.21 1.17 13.05
N VAL A 78 -11.68 1.89 12.04
CA VAL A 78 -11.27 1.30 10.76
C VAL A 78 -9.98 0.49 10.87
N LEU A 79 -9.00 0.96 11.65
CA LEU A 79 -7.71 0.30 11.83
C LEU A 79 -7.78 -0.96 12.70
N THR A 80 -8.83 -1.08 13.52
CA THR A 80 -9.11 -2.25 14.37
C THR A 80 -10.40 -2.96 13.96
N ASP A 81 -10.85 -2.79 12.71
CA ASP A 81 -12.05 -3.47 12.22
C ASP A 81 -11.75 -4.95 11.98
N HIS A 82 -12.46 -5.80 12.72
CA HIS A 82 -12.34 -7.25 12.74
C HIS A 82 -13.71 -7.91 12.70
N THR A 83 -13.81 -9.09 12.09
CA THR A 83 -15.05 -9.88 12.04
C THR A 83 -15.09 -11.00 13.07
N THR A 84 -13.94 -11.32 13.67
CA THR A 84 -13.76 -12.43 14.60
C THR A 84 -14.08 -12.04 16.04
N GLN A 85 -14.94 -12.82 16.72
CA GLN A 85 -15.45 -12.51 18.06
C GLN A 85 -14.34 -12.32 19.11
N GLU A 86 -13.29 -13.13 19.10
CA GLU A 86 -12.19 -13.02 20.07
C GLU A 86 -11.48 -11.66 19.98
N TYR A 87 -11.18 -11.17 18.78
CA TYR A 87 -10.61 -9.83 18.60
C TYR A 87 -11.61 -8.73 19.00
N LEU A 88 -12.91 -8.95 18.80
CA LEU A 88 -13.95 -8.00 19.25
C LEU A 88 -14.05 -7.95 20.77
N ASP A 89 -13.86 -9.08 21.46
CA ASP A 89 -13.81 -9.17 22.91
C ASP A 89 -12.56 -8.47 23.45
N ASP A 90 -11.38 -8.75 22.88
CA ASP A 90 -10.12 -8.05 23.22
C ASP A 90 -10.25 -6.53 23.05
N LEU A 91 -10.84 -6.07 21.94
CA LEU A 91 -11.08 -4.64 21.71
C LEU A 91 -12.07 -4.05 22.72
N THR A 92 -13.01 -4.83 23.23
CA THR A 92 -13.93 -4.40 24.29
C THR A 92 -13.20 -4.23 25.61
N ASP A 93 -12.34 -5.17 25.97
CA ASP A 93 -11.49 -5.10 27.16
C ASP A 93 -10.52 -3.91 27.08
N TYR A 94 -9.88 -3.69 25.92
CA TYR A 94 -9.01 -2.54 25.72
C TYR A 94 -9.75 -1.21 25.87
N ARG A 95 -10.99 -1.11 25.38
CA ARG A 95 -11.83 0.09 25.52
C ARG A 95 -12.18 0.36 26.99
N GLU A 96 -12.51 -0.66 27.77
CA GLU A 96 -12.79 -0.50 29.20
C GLU A 96 -11.54 -0.10 29.98
N ASP A 97 -10.38 -0.71 29.70
CA ASP A 97 -9.09 -0.32 30.29
C ASP A 97 -8.71 1.14 29.98
N CYS A 98 -8.98 1.59 28.76
CA CYS A 98 -8.60 2.92 28.27
C CYS A 98 -9.64 4.01 28.60
N LYS A 99 -10.78 3.67 29.22
CA LYS A 99 -11.92 4.58 29.45
C LYS A 99 -11.58 5.84 30.25
N THR A 100 -10.59 5.75 31.13
CA THR A 100 -10.13 6.88 31.97
C THR A 100 -8.97 7.67 31.34
N ASN A 101 -8.45 7.21 30.20
CA ASN A 101 -7.35 7.88 29.50
C ASN A 101 -7.88 9.08 28.71
N ALA A 102 -7.20 10.23 28.81
CA ALA A 102 -7.53 11.44 28.05
C ALA A 102 -7.46 11.24 26.52
N LEU A 103 -6.72 10.23 26.08
CA LEU A 103 -6.58 9.80 24.69
C LEU A 103 -7.09 8.36 24.53
N ALA A 104 -8.30 8.08 25.03
CA ALA A 104 -8.89 6.73 25.09
C ALA A 104 -8.73 5.93 23.78
N ASP A 105 -9.11 6.49 22.62
CA ASP A 105 -8.98 5.79 21.34
C ASP A 105 -7.52 5.47 20.95
N LEU A 106 -6.58 6.37 21.26
CA LEU A 106 -5.16 6.12 20.99
C LEU A 106 -4.60 5.03 21.90
N CYS A 107 -5.02 5.02 23.17
CA CYS A 107 -4.70 3.97 24.13
C CYS A 107 -5.21 2.59 23.65
N VAL A 108 -6.42 2.53 23.08
CA VAL A 108 -6.95 1.29 22.48
C VAL A 108 -6.06 0.83 21.33
N LEU A 109 -5.66 1.74 20.43
CA LEU A 109 -4.78 1.38 19.32
C LEU A 109 -3.38 0.94 19.78
N GLU A 110 -2.83 1.57 20.82
CA GLU A 110 -1.56 1.16 21.44
C GLU A 110 -1.64 -0.25 22.04
N LYS A 111 -2.72 -0.57 22.77
CA LYS A 111 -2.96 -1.93 23.27
C LYS A 111 -3.16 -2.93 22.14
N TYR A 112 -3.92 -2.54 21.12
CA TYR A 112 -4.16 -3.37 19.94
C TYR A 112 -2.88 -3.71 19.18
N TRP A 113 -1.87 -2.84 19.14
CA TRP A 113 -0.59 -3.17 18.52
C TRP A 113 0.44 -3.78 19.47
N ASP A 114 0.20 -3.72 20.78
CA ASP A 114 1.19 -4.00 21.83
C ASP A 114 2.52 -3.25 21.65
N ASP A 115 2.50 -2.13 20.89
CA ASP A 115 3.66 -1.31 20.57
C ASP A 115 3.20 0.10 20.20
N ARG A 116 3.71 1.09 20.94
CA ARG A 116 3.35 2.49 20.74
C ARG A 116 3.85 3.04 19.41
N ASP A 117 5.05 2.67 18.98
CA ASP A 117 5.63 3.11 17.72
C ASP A 117 4.79 2.59 16.54
N ALA A 118 4.41 1.31 16.56
CA ALA A 118 3.56 0.71 15.55
C ALA A 118 2.17 1.37 15.49
N ALA A 119 1.49 1.51 16.63
CA ALA A 119 0.17 2.15 16.72
C ALA A 119 0.16 3.58 16.16
N TRP A 120 1.16 4.38 16.52
CA TRP A 120 1.23 5.77 16.08
C TRP A 120 1.60 5.84 14.60
N ARG A 121 2.46 4.94 14.12
CA ARG A 121 2.89 4.89 12.73
C ARG A 121 1.75 4.49 11.80
N VAL A 122 0.95 3.47 12.16
CA VAL A 122 -0.21 3.10 11.35
C VAL A 122 -1.26 4.20 11.29
N LEU A 123 -1.51 4.91 12.40
CA LEU A 123 -2.46 6.01 12.43
C LEU A 123 -2.00 7.20 11.58
N ALA A 124 -0.72 7.57 11.69
CA ALA A 124 -0.15 8.65 10.90
C ALA A 124 -0.10 8.30 9.40
N LEU A 125 0.29 7.07 9.05
CA LEU A 125 0.26 6.59 7.66
C LEU A 125 -1.15 6.64 7.09
N PHE A 126 -2.15 6.22 7.88
CA PHE A 126 -3.55 6.29 7.48
C PHE A 126 -3.96 7.73 7.21
N TYR A 127 -3.77 8.65 8.16
CA TYR A 127 -4.14 10.06 8.00
C TYR A 127 -3.48 10.74 6.81
N ASP A 128 -2.20 10.47 6.55
CA ASP A 128 -1.45 11.19 5.51
C ASP A 128 -1.55 10.54 4.12
N THR A 129 -1.68 9.21 4.05
CA THR A 129 -1.53 8.47 2.78
C THR A 129 -2.74 7.60 2.43
N LYS A 130 -3.70 7.44 3.33
CA LYS A 130 -4.82 6.49 3.20
C LYS A 130 -4.35 5.03 3.07
N THR A 131 -3.25 4.71 3.75
CA THR A 131 -2.76 3.33 3.87
C THR A 131 -3.28 2.73 5.17
N VAL A 132 -3.96 1.59 5.08
CA VAL A 132 -4.43 0.81 6.23
C VAL A 132 -3.51 -0.39 6.40
N ILE A 133 -3.06 -0.63 7.63
CA ILE A 133 -2.28 -1.81 7.99
C ILE A 133 -3.05 -2.49 9.10
N LYS A 134 -3.54 -3.71 8.89
CA LYS A 134 -4.32 -4.47 9.89
C LYS A 134 -3.49 -5.59 10.52
N ARG A 135 -3.92 -6.09 11.69
CA ARG A 135 -3.52 -7.43 12.17
C ARG A 135 -4.35 -8.51 11.47
N SER A 136 -3.99 -9.77 11.68
CA SER A 136 -4.66 -10.92 11.06
C SER A 136 -6.10 -11.08 11.54
N GLU A 137 -7.00 -11.48 10.64
CA GLU A 137 -8.38 -11.90 10.99
C GLU A 137 -8.45 -13.35 11.51
N ASP A 138 -7.34 -14.10 11.47
CA ASP A 138 -7.34 -15.53 11.81
C ASP A 138 -7.79 -15.79 13.26
N GLN A 139 -8.92 -16.47 13.36
CA GLN A 139 -9.61 -16.82 14.60
C GLN A 139 -8.81 -17.80 15.47
N ASN A 140 -7.80 -18.46 14.92
CA ASN A 140 -7.01 -19.44 15.66
C ASN A 140 -5.59 -18.94 16.00
N TYR A 141 -5.27 -17.67 15.69
CA TYR A 141 -3.93 -17.08 15.90
C TYR A 141 -2.78 -17.89 15.25
N LEU A 142 -3.07 -18.69 14.23
CA LEU A 142 -2.08 -19.49 13.50
C LEU A 142 -1.32 -18.62 12.49
N ILE A 143 -1.97 -17.59 11.95
CA ILE A 143 -1.33 -16.59 11.10
C ILE A 143 -0.57 -15.61 11.99
N LYS A 144 0.76 -15.62 11.85
CA LYS A 144 1.63 -14.62 12.47
C LYS A 144 1.21 -13.21 12.02
N GLN A 145 1.00 -12.33 12.98
CA GLN A 145 0.63 -10.94 12.72
C GLN A 145 1.84 -10.09 12.36
N PHE A 146 1.59 -8.90 11.82
CA PHE A 146 2.63 -7.88 11.71
C PHE A 146 3.06 -7.36 13.09
N ASP A 147 4.32 -6.95 13.18
CA ASP A 147 4.90 -6.28 14.34
C ASP A 147 5.45 -4.89 13.93
N ALA A 148 6.04 -4.17 14.88
CA ALA A 148 6.60 -2.84 14.63
C ALA A 148 7.66 -2.78 13.52
N ASP A 149 8.45 -3.85 13.33
CA ASP A 149 9.47 -3.93 12.28
C ASP A 149 8.82 -3.99 10.89
N HIS A 150 7.72 -4.72 10.75
CA HIS A 150 6.90 -4.74 9.53
C HIS A 150 6.32 -3.36 9.22
N VAL A 151 5.73 -2.68 10.21
CA VAL A 151 5.12 -1.35 10.00
C VAL A 151 6.18 -0.32 9.56
N ARG A 152 7.38 -0.36 10.13
CA ARG A 152 8.51 0.49 9.69
C ARG A 152 8.93 0.20 8.26
N LEU A 153 8.93 -1.06 7.85
CA LEU A 153 9.22 -1.44 6.48
C LEU A 153 8.15 -0.91 5.51
N PHE A 154 6.87 -1.00 5.89
CA PHE A 154 5.77 -0.47 5.07
C PHE A 154 5.87 1.05 4.92
N GLU A 155 6.23 1.78 5.97
CA GLU A 155 6.54 3.21 5.82
C GLU A 155 7.63 3.45 4.78
N LYS A 156 8.75 2.70 4.85
CA LYS A 156 9.86 2.85 3.90
C LYS A 156 9.36 2.67 2.46
N ALA A 157 8.59 1.61 2.22
CA ALA A 157 8.03 1.32 0.91
C ALA A 157 7.10 2.46 0.44
N ILE A 158 6.18 2.92 1.29
CA ILE A 158 5.27 4.04 0.97
C ILE A 158 6.04 5.33 0.64
N ARG A 159 7.10 5.63 1.38
CA ARG A 159 7.97 6.80 1.12
C ARG A 159 8.83 6.65 -0.13
N LYS A 160 8.89 5.47 -0.75
CA LYS A 160 9.47 5.28 -2.09
C LYS A 160 8.50 5.53 -3.22
N ILE A 161 7.19 5.58 -2.96
CA ILE A 161 6.17 5.85 -3.97
C ILE A 161 5.85 7.36 -4.02
N PRO A 162 5.91 8.01 -5.19
CA PRO A 162 5.56 9.41 -5.34
C PRO A 162 4.13 9.72 -4.87
N ALA A 163 3.92 10.90 -4.30
CA ALA A 163 2.61 11.33 -3.79
C ALA A 163 1.48 11.21 -4.83
N PHE A 164 1.74 11.56 -6.09
CA PHE A 164 0.71 11.45 -7.14
C PHE A 164 0.33 9.99 -7.45
N LEU A 165 1.26 9.03 -7.36
CA LEU A 165 0.95 7.61 -7.52
C LEU A 165 0.18 7.08 -6.31
N ARG A 166 0.58 7.46 -5.09
CA ARG A 166 -0.17 7.12 -3.85
C ARG A 166 -1.61 7.63 -3.88
N GLN A 167 -1.81 8.87 -4.33
CA GLN A 167 -3.14 9.45 -4.54
C GLN A 167 -3.95 8.72 -5.61
N SER A 168 -3.31 8.10 -6.61
CA SER A 168 -4.01 7.27 -7.58
C SER A 168 -4.40 5.92 -6.98
N ILE A 169 -3.47 5.27 -6.26
CA ILE A 169 -3.72 3.98 -5.58
C ILE A 169 -4.91 4.12 -4.62
N SER A 170 -4.96 5.19 -3.83
CA SER A 170 -5.98 5.38 -2.79
C SER A 170 -7.39 5.78 -3.29
N LYS A 171 -7.59 5.80 -4.62
CA LYS A 171 -8.87 6.10 -5.29
C LYS A 171 -9.54 4.86 -5.91
N ALA A 172 -9.05 3.67 -5.55
CA ALA A 172 -9.67 2.40 -5.88
C ALA A 172 -11.17 2.39 -5.56
N LYS A 173 -12.04 2.08 -6.52
CA LYS A 173 -13.49 2.04 -6.31
C LYS A 173 -13.98 0.62 -6.00
N PRO A 174 -14.99 0.46 -5.12
CA PRO A 174 -15.63 -0.83 -4.90
C PRO A 174 -16.41 -1.29 -6.13
N VAL A 175 -16.41 -2.60 -6.34
CA VAL A 175 -17.14 -3.34 -7.36
C VAL A 175 -18.50 -3.68 -6.78
N ASP A 176 -19.40 -2.69 -6.82
CA ASP A 176 -20.73 -2.78 -6.19
C ASP A 176 -21.61 -3.89 -6.81
N ASN A 177 -21.35 -4.28 -8.07
CA ASN A 177 -22.14 -5.25 -8.84
C ASN A 177 -21.36 -6.52 -9.21
N LEU A 178 -20.38 -6.96 -8.40
CA LEU A 178 -19.55 -8.14 -8.67
C LEU A 178 -20.38 -9.37 -9.10
N ASN A 179 -21.42 -9.71 -8.33
CA ASN A 179 -22.31 -10.83 -8.63
C ASN A 179 -23.06 -10.65 -9.96
N GLN A 180 -23.40 -9.40 -10.28
CA GLN A 180 -23.87 -8.87 -11.57
C GLN A 180 -23.01 -9.38 -12.74
N GLU A 181 -21.73 -9.07 -12.62
CA GLU A 181 -20.74 -9.10 -13.70
C GLU A 181 -20.14 -10.49 -13.94
N ILE A 182 -20.19 -11.37 -12.94
CA ILE A 182 -19.68 -12.75 -13.06
C ILE A 182 -20.77 -13.78 -13.38
N ALA A 183 -22.05 -13.38 -13.37
CA ALA A 183 -23.19 -14.30 -13.48
C ALA A 183 -23.19 -15.14 -14.78
N ASP A 184 -22.63 -14.62 -15.86
CA ASP A 184 -22.54 -15.28 -17.17
C ASP A 184 -21.30 -16.20 -17.31
N LYS A 185 -20.41 -16.21 -16.31
CA LYS A 185 -19.19 -17.03 -16.31
C LYS A 185 -19.48 -18.46 -15.83
N PRO A 186 -18.69 -19.47 -16.25
CA PRO A 186 -18.78 -20.82 -15.68
C PRO A 186 -18.69 -20.83 -14.15
N THR A 187 -19.45 -21.70 -13.47
CA THR A 187 -19.50 -21.78 -12.00
C THR A 187 -18.13 -21.91 -11.36
N ALA A 188 -17.25 -22.76 -11.90
CA ALA A 188 -15.88 -22.90 -11.40
C ALA A 188 -15.06 -21.60 -11.47
N ILE A 189 -15.35 -20.72 -12.44
CA ILE A 189 -14.70 -19.40 -12.56
C ILE A 189 -15.34 -18.42 -11.56
N GLN A 190 -16.65 -18.47 -11.37
CA GLN A 190 -17.32 -17.67 -10.33
C GLN A 190 -16.81 -18.02 -8.93
N GLU A 191 -16.71 -19.32 -8.61
CA GLU A 191 -16.16 -19.82 -7.35
C GLU A 191 -14.72 -19.35 -7.15
N LEU A 192 -13.86 -19.45 -8.18
CA LEU A 192 -12.51 -18.90 -8.10
C LEU A 192 -12.52 -17.39 -7.82
N ILE A 193 -13.34 -16.61 -8.53
CA ILE A 193 -13.42 -15.15 -8.31
C ILE A 193 -13.87 -14.83 -6.88
N LEU A 194 -14.88 -15.54 -6.37
CA LEU A 194 -15.41 -15.35 -5.03
C LEU A 194 -14.41 -15.81 -3.95
N ASP A 195 -13.68 -16.89 -4.16
CA ASP A 195 -12.58 -17.34 -3.28
C ASP A 195 -11.42 -16.32 -3.22
N ALA A 196 -11.22 -15.53 -4.28
CA ALA A 196 -10.30 -14.39 -4.25
C ALA A 196 -10.87 -13.17 -3.54
N PHE A 197 -12.19 -13.04 -3.39
CA PHE A 197 -12.77 -11.89 -2.73
C PHE A 197 -12.78 -12.12 -1.21
N GLN A 198 -11.85 -11.50 -0.49
CA GLN A 198 -11.84 -11.53 0.98
C GLN A 198 -13.16 -10.94 1.55
N GLU A 199 -13.65 -11.52 2.64
CA GLU A 199 -14.98 -11.22 3.21
C GLU A 199 -15.14 -9.74 3.65
N ASP A 200 -14.04 -9.09 4.04
CA ASP A 200 -14.00 -7.69 4.52
C ASP A 200 -14.05 -6.64 3.40
N TYR A 201 -14.34 -7.05 2.16
CA TYR A 201 -14.35 -6.17 1.00
C TYR A 201 -15.29 -4.97 1.16
N LYS A 202 -16.49 -5.18 1.71
CA LYS A 202 -17.51 -4.12 1.79
C LYS A 202 -17.32 -3.17 2.97
N THR A 203 -16.59 -3.58 4.01
CA THR A 203 -16.38 -2.77 5.23
C THR A 203 -15.12 -1.90 5.13
N SER A 204 -14.23 -2.20 4.18
CA SER A 204 -13.00 -1.45 3.91
C SER A 204 -13.18 -0.23 2.98
N ILE A 205 -14.40 0.26 2.79
CA ILE A 205 -14.71 1.45 1.97
C ILE A 205 -14.70 2.70 2.86
N TRP A 206 -13.90 3.70 2.50
CA TRP A 206 -13.89 4.98 3.22
C TRP A 206 -15.08 5.87 2.83
N GLN A 207 -15.34 6.94 3.60
CA GLN A 207 -16.49 7.84 3.42
C GLN A 207 -16.60 8.48 2.01
N ASP A 208 -15.51 8.47 1.24
CA ASP A 208 -15.44 8.96 -0.14
C ASP A 208 -15.71 7.88 -1.21
N HIS A 209 -16.22 6.71 -0.81
CA HIS A 209 -16.54 5.56 -1.67
C HIS A 209 -15.30 4.99 -2.39
N THR A 210 -14.15 4.99 -1.73
CA THR A 210 -12.92 4.37 -2.26
C THR A 210 -12.19 3.54 -1.22
N HIS A 211 -11.42 2.56 -1.69
CA HIS A 211 -10.62 1.66 -0.86
C HIS A 211 -9.24 2.27 -0.54
N PRO A 212 -8.84 2.28 0.75
CA PRO A 212 -7.46 2.53 1.13
C PRO A 212 -6.53 1.46 0.57
N LEU A 213 -5.25 1.78 0.43
CA LEU A 213 -4.24 0.74 0.21
C LEU A 213 -4.14 -0.06 1.51
N THR A 214 -4.54 -1.32 1.48
CA THR A 214 -4.66 -2.15 2.68
C THR A 214 -3.57 -3.22 2.67
N LEU A 215 -2.78 -3.30 3.73
CA LEU A 215 -1.77 -4.33 3.94
C LEU A 215 -2.21 -5.21 5.11
N VAL A 216 -2.34 -6.52 4.90
CA VAL A 216 -2.78 -7.45 5.96
C VAL A 216 -1.88 -8.69 6.00
N PRO A 217 -1.66 -9.27 7.19
CA PRO A 217 -1.08 -10.59 7.28
C PRO A 217 -2.15 -11.62 6.91
N GLY A 218 -1.76 -12.65 6.18
CA GLY A 218 -2.69 -13.69 5.80
C GLY A 218 -1.99 -14.90 5.21
N VAL A 219 -2.79 -15.85 4.76
CA VAL A 219 -2.31 -16.96 3.94
C VAL A 219 -2.63 -16.60 2.51
N GLY A 220 -1.61 -16.26 1.71
CA GLY A 220 -1.81 -16.09 0.26
C GLY A 220 -2.43 -17.35 -0.35
N PHE A 221 -3.01 -17.26 -1.53
CA PHE A 221 -3.79 -18.34 -2.16
C PHE A 221 -3.14 -19.71 -1.96
N ARG A 222 -3.83 -20.59 -1.20
CA ARG A 222 -3.39 -21.95 -0.86
C ARG A 222 -2.03 -22.07 -0.15
N SER A 223 -1.62 -21.06 0.59
CA SER A 223 -0.36 -21.01 1.35
C SER A 223 0.91 -21.06 0.51
N GLN A 224 0.84 -20.69 -0.78
CA GLN A 224 1.93 -20.89 -1.74
C GLN A 224 2.70 -19.61 -2.09
N THR A 225 2.24 -18.44 -1.66
CA THR A 225 2.85 -17.15 -2.05
C THR A 225 3.32 -16.34 -0.84
N VAL A 226 4.41 -15.58 -1.03
CA VAL A 226 4.96 -14.65 -0.03
C VAL A 226 4.01 -13.46 0.15
N ALA A 227 3.45 -12.96 -0.95
CA ALA A 227 2.42 -11.94 -0.95
C ALA A 227 1.40 -12.19 -2.07
N GLN A 228 0.24 -11.55 -1.96
CA GLN A 228 -0.82 -11.59 -2.96
C GLN A 228 -1.54 -10.24 -3.01
N VAL A 229 -1.71 -9.69 -4.21
CA VAL A 229 -2.49 -8.48 -4.45
C VAL A 229 -3.90 -8.84 -4.89
N PHE A 230 -4.89 -8.33 -4.17
CA PHE A 230 -6.29 -8.33 -4.56
C PHE A 230 -6.63 -6.97 -5.18
N SER A 231 -6.38 -6.90 -6.48
CA SER A 231 -6.49 -5.70 -7.29
C SER A 231 -7.84 -5.02 -7.27
N GLY A 232 -8.95 -5.73 -7.07
CA GLY A 232 -10.28 -5.12 -6.95
C GLY A 232 -10.56 -4.50 -5.57
N GLN A 233 -9.68 -4.78 -4.59
CA GLN A 233 -9.84 -4.40 -3.19
C GLN A 233 -8.73 -3.47 -2.67
N ASN A 234 -7.74 -3.18 -3.51
CA ASN A 234 -6.55 -2.42 -3.10
C ASN A 234 -5.86 -3.04 -1.88
N LEU A 235 -5.89 -4.37 -1.81
CA LEU A 235 -5.48 -5.16 -0.67
C LEU A 235 -4.24 -5.99 -1.05
N ILE A 236 -3.24 -5.98 -0.19
CA ILE A 236 -2.04 -6.81 -0.30
C ILE A 236 -1.98 -7.68 0.95
N VAL A 237 -2.04 -8.99 0.73
CA VAL A 237 -1.91 -10.01 1.78
C VAL A 237 -0.48 -10.50 1.81
N PHE A 238 0.15 -10.52 2.99
CA PHE A 238 1.48 -11.08 3.18
C PHE A 238 1.45 -12.35 4.04
N THR A 239 2.07 -13.41 3.54
CA THR A 239 2.37 -14.60 4.35
C THR A 239 3.57 -14.30 5.23
N VAL A 240 3.32 -13.75 6.43
CA VAL A 240 4.35 -13.17 7.33
C VAL A 240 5.54 -14.09 7.56
N LYS A 241 5.30 -15.40 7.75
CA LYS A 241 6.36 -16.38 7.93
C LYS A 241 7.34 -16.44 6.74
N GLU A 242 6.82 -16.40 5.52
CA GLU A 242 7.63 -16.42 4.30
C GLU A 242 8.24 -15.05 4.02
N PHE A 243 7.50 -13.99 4.35
CA PHE A 243 7.99 -12.61 4.27
C PHE A 243 9.20 -12.39 5.18
N ASP A 244 9.18 -12.87 6.42
CA ASP A 244 10.30 -12.73 7.36
C ASP A 244 11.56 -13.48 6.93
N LYS A 245 11.45 -14.57 6.16
CA LYS A 245 12.63 -15.25 5.62
C LYS A 245 13.45 -14.33 4.71
N ALA A 246 12.81 -13.36 4.06
CA ALA A 246 13.47 -12.38 3.20
C ALA A 246 14.29 -11.33 3.98
N LYS A 247 14.23 -11.31 5.32
CA LYS A 247 15.01 -10.41 6.18
C LYS A 247 16.44 -10.90 6.43
N GLU A 248 16.62 -12.20 6.68
CA GLU A 248 17.88 -12.75 7.23
C GLU A 248 18.84 -13.23 6.15
N GLY A 249 20.06 -12.67 6.11
CA GLY A 249 21.14 -13.13 5.21
C GLY A 249 20.76 -13.18 3.73
N SER A 250 19.65 -12.55 3.39
CA SER A 250 18.93 -12.74 2.15
C SER A 250 19.52 -11.86 1.09
N THR A 251 19.44 -12.35 -0.14
CA THR A 251 19.97 -11.63 -1.28
C THR A 251 18.90 -11.36 -2.32
N TYR A 252 18.72 -10.10 -2.66
CA TYR A 252 18.02 -9.71 -3.86
C TYR A 252 18.93 -9.95 -5.05
N ARG A 253 18.51 -10.79 -5.99
CA ARG A 253 19.26 -10.99 -7.24
C ARG A 253 18.57 -10.20 -8.33
N ASP A 254 19.29 -9.28 -8.92
CA ASP A 254 18.77 -8.54 -10.05
C ASP A 254 19.88 -7.96 -10.90
N ILE A 255 19.64 -7.87 -12.22
CA ILE A 255 20.53 -7.35 -13.26
C ILE A 255 21.99 -7.77 -13.02
N ASP A 256 22.27 -9.06 -13.18
CA ASP A 256 23.63 -9.64 -13.08
C ASP A 256 24.33 -9.52 -11.71
N VAL A 257 23.64 -9.03 -10.67
CA VAL A 257 24.19 -8.75 -9.34
C VAL A 257 23.34 -9.38 -8.23
N GLN A 258 23.97 -9.69 -7.10
CA GLN A 258 23.37 -10.14 -5.86
C GLN A 258 23.56 -9.06 -4.79
N TYR A 259 22.48 -8.50 -4.27
CA TYR A 259 22.43 -7.48 -3.23
C TYR A 259 22.08 -8.14 -1.89
N LEU A 260 22.92 -7.99 -0.88
CA LEU A 260 22.58 -8.33 0.51
C LEU A 260 21.80 -7.17 1.11
N VAL A 261 20.48 -7.31 1.15
CA VAL A 261 19.53 -6.27 1.56
C VAL A 261 18.39 -6.92 2.34
N ASP A 262 17.64 -6.12 3.10
CA ASP A 262 16.33 -6.55 3.59
C ASP A 262 15.39 -6.72 2.38
N PHE A 263 15.26 -7.96 1.90
CA PHE A 263 14.58 -8.28 0.65
C PHE A 263 13.05 -8.12 0.77
N ARG A 264 12.55 -7.90 1.98
CA ARG A 264 11.15 -7.54 2.23
C ARG A 264 10.78 -6.19 1.60
N LEU A 265 11.69 -5.21 1.57
CA LEU A 265 11.40 -3.90 0.97
C LEU A 265 11.12 -4.00 -0.54
N PRO A 266 11.98 -4.67 -1.34
CA PRO A 266 11.67 -4.97 -2.74
C PRO A 266 10.32 -5.65 -2.93
N ILE A 267 9.98 -6.64 -2.10
CA ILE A 267 8.68 -7.33 -2.18
C ILE A 267 7.54 -6.32 -1.97
N VAL A 268 7.56 -5.49 -0.92
CA VAL A 268 6.48 -4.52 -0.69
C VAL A 268 6.36 -3.51 -1.83
N VAL A 269 7.49 -3.00 -2.36
CA VAL A 269 7.46 -2.07 -3.50
C VAL A 269 6.89 -2.73 -4.75
N HIS A 270 7.25 -4.01 -5.00
CA HIS A 270 6.70 -4.81 -6.09
C HIS A 270 5.18 -5.00 -5.94
N GLU A 271 4.69 -5.37 -4.75
CA GLU A 271 3.25 -5.54 -4.54
C GLU A 271 2.48 -4.21 -4.63
N ILE A 272 3.06 -3.09 -4.16
CA ILE A 272 2.45 -1.77 -4.39
C ILE A 272 2.42 -1.44 -5.89
N ALA A 273 3.43 -1.84 -6.66
CA ALA A 273 3.45 -1.62 -8.11
C ALA A 273 2.25 -2.29 -8.81
N HIS A 274 1.88 -3.49 -8.37
CA HIS A 274 0.64 -4.14 -8.84
C HIS A 274 -0.58 -3.27 -8.57
N THR A 275 -0.68 -2.58 -7.43
CA THR A 275 -1.81 -1.67 -7.16
C THR A 275 -1.83 -0.41 -8.05
N VAL A 276 -0.67 0.05 -8.53
CA VAL A 276 -0.56 1.19 -9.47
C VAL A 276 -1.12 0.83 -10.85
N ASP A 277 -0.87 -0.40 -11.31
CA ASP A 277 -1.30 -0.92 -12.61
C ASP A 277 -2.83 -1.08 -12.69
N ASN A 278 -3.45 -1.54 -11.60
CA ASN A 278 -4.81 -2.07 -11.61
C ASN A 278 -5.93 -1.02 -11.60
N PHE A 279 -5.72 0.16 -11.00
CA PHE A 279 -6.82 1.11 -10.75
C PHE A 279 -6.91 2.31 -11.70
N HIS A 280 -6.02 2.41 -12.68
CA HIS A 280 -6.04 3.55 -13.59
C HIS A 280 -7.26 3.58 -14.54
N PHE A 281 -8.11 2.54 -14.58
CA PHE A 281 -9.04 2.39 -15.71
C PHE A 281 -10.46 1.89 -15.44
N TRP A 282 -10.83 1.39 -14.26
CA TRP A 282 -12.25 1.09 -14.05
C TRP A 282 -13.03 2.36 -13.68
N ASN A 283 -13.57 3.00 -14.72
CA ASN A 283 -14.44 4.18 -14.64
C ASN A 283 -15.89 3.84 -14.27
N GLY A 284 -16.23 2.56 -14.07
CA GLY A 284 -17.59 2.08 -13.83
C GLY A 284 -18.42 1.86 -15.10
N THR A 285 -17.83 2.00 -16.29
CA THR A 285 -18.49 1.78 -17.59
C THR A 285 -17.83 0.71 -18.46
N ASP A 286 -16.60 0.31 -18.14
CA ASP A 286 -15.87 -0.74 -18.86
C ASP A 286 -16.02 -2.11 -18.16
N ASP A 287 -15.96 -3.20 -18.94
CA ASP A 287 -16.11 -4.58 -18.45
C ASP A 287 -15.16 -4.89 -17.28
N LEU A 288 -15.66 -5.64 -16.28
CA LEU A 288 -14.83 -6.05 -15.16
C LEU A 288 -13.85 -7.16 -15.56
N TYR A 289 -12.56 -6.80 -15.67
CA TYR A 289 -11.51 -7.78 -15.89
C TYR A 289 -10.85 -8.17 -14.55
N PHE A 290 -11.13 -9.39 -14.10
CA PHE A 290 -10.46 -9.98 -12.94
C PHE A 290 -9.02 -10.39 -13.31
N PHE A 291 -8.07 -9.99 -12.47
CA PHE A 291 -6.70 -10.46 -12.55
C PHE A 291 -6.62 -11.87 -11.97
N TYR A 292 -6.52 -12.86 -12.85
CA TYR A 292 -6.22 -14.24 -12.46
C TYR A 292 -5.17 -14.80 -13.40
N LYS A 293 -3.89 -14.51 -13.15
CA LYS A 293 -2.81 -15.39 -13.59
C LYS A 293 -1.53 -15.19 -12.80
N TYR A 294 -1.51 -15.44 -11.48
CA TYR A 294 -0.23 -15.61 -10.80
C TYR A 294 0.36 -16.96 -11.23
N HIS A 295 1.36 -16.92 -12.12
CA HIS A 295 2.00 -18.11 -12.69
C HIS A 295 3.06 -18.72 -11.75
N LYS A 296 3.31 -18.07 -10.60
CA LYS A 296 4.18 -18.61 -9.57
C LYS A 296 3.36 -19.53 -8.67
N ILE A 297 3.58 -20.83 -8.88
CA ILE A 297 3.35 -21.90 -7.91
C ILE A 297 1.87 -22.30 -7.77
N SER A 298 1.22 -22.74 -8.86
CA SER A 298 0.22 -23.80 -8.75
C SER A 298 0.65 -24.93 -9.68
N ASN A 299 0.98 -26.08 -9.11
CA ASN A 299 1.33 -27.28 -9.88
C ASN A 299 0.07 -28.07 -10.30
N ASP A 300 -1.13 -27.52 -10.07
CA ASP A 300 -2.39 -28.18 -10.40
C ASP A 300 -2.76 -27.91 -11.87
N GLU A 301 -2.52 -28.91 -12.73
CA GLU A 301 -2.80 -28.84 -14.16
C GLU A 301 -4.27 -28.53 -14.48
N GLN A 302 -5.22 -28.96 -13.64
CA GLN A 302 -6.64 -28.69 -13.86
C GLN A 302 -6.97 -27.22 -13.63
N ILE A 303 -6.41 -26.61 -12.58
CA ILE A 303 -6.60 -25.19 -12.28
C ILE A 303 -5.89 -24.33 -13.30
N MET A 304 -4.68 -24.71 -13.71
CA MET A 304 -3.95 -24.01 -14.77
C MET A 304 -4.71 -24.05 -16.10
N LYS A 305 -5.38 -25.16 -16.39
CA LYS A 305 -6.26 -25.29 -17.56
C LYS A 305 -7.51 -24.43 -17.42
N ILE A 306 -8.19 -24.41 -16.27
CA ILE A 306 -9.36 -23.55 -16.03
C ILE A 306 -8.98 -22.07 -16.17
N ILE A 307 -7.84 -21.64 -15.62
CA ILE A 307 -7.31 -20.27 -15.74
C ILE A 307 -6.95 -19.93 -17.19
N ALA A 308 -6.34 -20.85 -17.93
CA ALA A 308 -6.02 -20.66 -19.35
C ALA A 308 -7.28 -20.61 -20.24
N ASP A 309 -8.25 -21.48 -19.96
CA ASP A 309 -9.52 -21.61 -20.69
C ASP A 309 -10.48 -20.46 -20.37
N ALA A 310 -10.37 -19.84 -19.19
CA ALA A 310 -11.18 -18.71 -18.75
C ALA A 310 -11.02 -17.46 -19.62
N LYS A 311 -10.04 -17.42 -20.55
CA LYS A 311 -9.72 -16.25 -21.39
C LYS A 311 -9.83 -14.94 -20.59
N LEU A 312 -9.25 -14.94 -19.38
CA LEU A 312 -9.22 -13.75 -18.54
C LEU A 312 -8.46 -12.69 -19.31
N ALA A 313 -9.23 -11.76 -19.87
CA ALA A 313 -8.71 -10.71 -20.70
C ALA A 313 -7.79 -9.86 -19.83
N LEU A 314 -6.62 -9.58 -20.39
CA LEU A 314 -5.74 -8.60 -19.81
C LEU A 314 -6.49 -7.27 -19.86
N TRP A 315 -6.65 -6.61 -18.71
CA TRP A 315 -7.08 -5.23 -18.70
C TRP A 315 -6.19 -4.45 -19.68
N PRO A 316 -6.71 -3.56 -20.54
CA PRO A 316 -5.89 -2.64 -21.30
C PRO A 316 -5.24 -1.64 -20.33
N SER A 317 -4.20 -2.09 -19.64
CA SER A 317 -3.35 -1.24 -18.85
C SER A 317 -2.66 -0.24 -19.78
N LYS A 318 -2.46 1.02 -19.38
CA LYS A 318 -1.54 1.92 -20.11
C LYS A 318 -0.12 1.37 -20.19
N TRP A 319 0.22 0.41 -19.32
CA TRP A 319 1.44 -0.35 -19.42
C TRP A 319 1.44 -1.32 -20.62
N PHE A 320 0.33 -1.50 -21.36
CA PHE A 320 0.34 -2.19 -22.66
C PHE A 320 1.15 -1.43 -23.73
N GLU A 321 1.32 -0.12 -23.57
CA GLU A 321 2.25 0.67 -24.39
C GLU A 321 3.71 0.34 -24.03
N ALA A 322 3.96 -0.28 -22.87
CA ALA A 322 5.30 -0.65 -22.42
C ALA A 322 5.80 -2.02 -22.92
N PHE A 323 5.00 -2.74 -23.72
CA PHE A 323 5.42 -4.04 -24.28
C PHE A 323 6.72 -3.95 -25.08
N GLU A 324 6.96 -2.80 -25.75
CA GLU A 324 8.20 -2.56 -26.46
C GLU A 324 9.42 -2.47 -25.53
N TYR A 325 9.25 -1.95 -24.31
CA TYR A 325 10.33 -1.83 -23.31
C TYR A 325 10.56 -3.13 -22.55
N LEU A 326 9.52 -3.96 -22.42
CA LEU A 326 9.63 -5.26 -21.77
C LEU A 326 10.63 -6.17 -22.47
N HIS A 327 10.85 -6.05 -23.79
CA HIS A 327 11.86 -6.84 -24.50
C HIS A 327 13.29 -6.56 -23.99
N GLU A 328 13.65 -5.31 -23.70
CA GLU A 328 14.98 -4.94 -23.17
C GLU A 328 15.23 -5.54 -21.78
N VAL A 329 14.16 -5.69 -21.00
CA VAL A 329 14.20 -6.36 -19.69
C VAL A 329 14.22 -7.89 -19.84
N ASN A 330 13.65 -8.41 -20.94
CA ASN A 330 13.30 -9.83 -21.17
C ASN A 330 14.31 -10.66 -21.99
N ASP A 331 15.60 -10.33 -22.04
CA ASP A 331 16.60 -11.23 -22.64
C ASP A 331 16.84 -12.49 -21.77
N GLY A 332 15.76 -13.22 -21.43
CA GLY A 332 15.71 -14.44 -20.63
C GLY A 332 15.67 -14.27 -19.10
N ARG A 333 15.53 -13.05 -18.56
CA ARG A 333 15.78 -12.76 -17.13
C ARG A 333 14.62 -13.04 -16.18
N TYR A 334 13.37 -12.93 -16.63
CA TYR A 334 12.19 -13.11 -15.80
C TYR A 334 11.13 -13.96 -16.53
N ASP A 335 10.88 -15.17 -16.05
CA ASP A 335 9.81 -16.06 -16.54
C ASP A 335 8.49 -15.76 -15.82
N GLY A 336 7.98 -14.55 -16.04
CA GLY A 336 6.76 -14.03 -15.44
C GLY A 336 5.77 -13.50 -16.47
N ASN A 337 4.52 -13.33 -16.06
CA ASN A 337 3.51 -12.66 -16.88
C ASN A 337 3.87 -11.16 -17.07
N THR A 338 3.17 -10.46 -17.96
CA THR A 338 3.40 -9.03 -18.20
C THR A 338 3.29 -8.20 -16.92
N GLN A 339 2.31 -8.43 -16.05
CA GLN A 339 2.08 -7.65 -14.83
C GLN A 339 3.23 -7.78 -13.83
N GLU A 340 3.71 -9.00 -13.56
CA GLU A 340 4.89 -9.26 -12.73
C GLU A 340 6.12 -8.54 -13.25
N LYS A 341 6.32 -8.52 -14.57
CA LYS A 341 7.46 -7.85 -15.20
C LYS A 341 7.39 -6.34 -15.05
N LEU A 342 6.19 -5.77 -15.11
CA LEU A 342 5.99 -4.33 -14.95
C LEU A 342 6.13 -3.91 -13.49
N ALA A 343 5.61 -4.72 -12.56
CA ALA A 343 5.82 -4.53 -11.13
C ALA A 343 7.31 -4.60 -10.77
N GLU A 344 8.03 -5.57 -11.32
CA GLU A 344 9.48 -5.69 -11.18
C GLU A 344 10.21 -4.48 -11.79
N LEU A 345 9.82 -4.06 -13.01
CA LEU A 345 10.43 -2.92 -13.68
C LEU A 345 10.23 -1.61 -12.89
N LEU A 346 9.06 -1.40 -12.30
CA LEU A 346 8.79 -0.29 -11.39
C LEU A 346 9.68 -0.38 -10.15
N ALA A 347 9.75 -1.55 -9.51
CA ALA A 347 10.61 -1.78 -8.35
C ALA A 347 12.09 -1.53 -8.65
N GLN A 348 12.59 -2.01 -9.79
CA GLN A 348 13.95 -1.78 -10.28
C GLN A 348 14.25 -0.29 -10.46
N TYR A 349 13.32 0.47 -11.03
CA TYR A 349 13.47 1.92 -11.20
C TYR A 349 13.64 2.65 -9.86
N ILE A 350 12.95 2.19 -8.81
CA ILE A 350 13.01 2.78 -7.48
C ILE A 350 14.26 2.33 -6.71
N LEU A 351 14.61 1.05 -6.81
CA LEU A 351 15.53 0.37 -5.89
C LEU A 351 16.94 0.19 -6.47
N ILE A 352 17.07 0.00 -7.78
CA ILE A 352 18.34 -0.15 -8.50
C ILE A 352 18.36 0.64 -9.85
N PRO A 353 17.95 1.93 -9.86
CA PRO A 353 17.84 2.74 -11.08
C PRO A 353 19.11 2.77 -11.93
N GLU A 354 20.29 2.79 -11.31
CA GLU A 354 21.57 2.82 -12.02
C GLU A 354 21.78 1.57 -12.90
N ARG A 355 21.35 0.40 -12.42
CA ARG A 355 21.45 -0.86 -13.17
C ARG A 355 20.41 -0.92 -14.26
N LEU A 356 19.20 -0.46 -13.98
CA LEU A 356 18.16 -0.39 -14.99
C LEU A 356 18.58 0.54 -16.14
N GLN A 357 19.15 1.71 -15.82
CA GLN A 357 19.67 2.65 -16.80
C GLN A 357 20.76 2.04 -17.70
N GLN A 358 21.62 1.19 -17.15
CA GLN A 358 22.69 0.52 -17.91
C GLN A 358 22.17 -0.64 -18.76
N SER A 359 21.22 -1.40 -18.25
CA SER A 359 20.82 -2.68 -18.85
C SER A 359 19.57 -2.60 -19.74
N ALA A 360 18.67 -1.66 -19.46
CA ALA A 360 17.46 -1.38 -20.25
C ALA A 360 17.23 0.14 -20.32
N PRO A 361 18.10 0.89 -21.03
CA PRO A 361 18.09 2.34 -21.03
C PRO A 361 16.78 2.95 -21.56
N VAL A 362 16.09 2.30 -22.49
CA VAL A 362 14.82 2.82 -23.01
C VAL A 362 13.72 2.61 -22.00
N ALA A 363 13.65 1.44 -21.35
CA ALA A 363 12.74 1.19 -20.24
C ALA A 363 12.95 2.19 -19.08
N TYR A 364 14.20 2.48 -18.74
CA TYR A 364 14.55 3.51 -17.76
C TYR A 364 14.03 4.90 -18.16
N GLN A 365 14.25 5.32 -19.40
CA GLN A 365 13.79 6.63 -19.89
C GLN A 365 12.26 6.73 -19.91
N TRP A 366 11.60 5.64 -20.30
CA TRP A 366 10.15 5.55 -20.30
C TRP A 366 9.59 5.70 -18.88
N LEU A 367 10.11 4.93 -17.91
CA LEU A 367 9.71 5.06 -16.50
C LEU A 367 9.94 6.48 -15.99
N ARG A 368 11.14 7.03 -16.21
CA ARG A 368 11.47 8.40 -15.80
C ARG A 368 10.49 9.41 -16.36
N ASN A 369 10.28 9.41 -17.68
CA ASN A 369 9.59 10.50 -18.35
C ASN A 369 8.07 10.35 -18.29
N GLN A 370 7.55 9.15 -18.49
CA GLN A 370 6.12 8.90 -18.67
C GLN A 370 5.43 8.43 -17.39
N VAL A 371 6.11 7.62 -16.56
CA VAL A 371 5.51 7.05 -15.34
C VAL A 371 5.80 7.94 -14.12
N PHE A 372 7.07 8.27 -13.90
CA PHE A 372 7.57 9.00 -12.72
C PHE A 372 7.67 10.51 -12.91
N ARG A 373 7.31 11.03 -14.10
CA ARG A 373 7.23 12.47 -14.40
C ARG A 373 8.52 13.25 -14.10
N GLY A 374 9.66 12.65 -14.42
CA GLY A 374 11.00 13.23 -14.27
C GLY A 374 11.64 12.99 -12.89
N ILE A 375 10.96 12.32 -11.95
CA ILE A 375 11.53 11.94 -10.65
C ILE A 375 12.59 10.87 -10.88
N GLU A 376 13.78 11.07 -10.34
CA GLU A 376 14.89 10.12 -10.39
C GLU A 376 15.22 9.60 -9.00
N TYR A 377 15.67 8.35 -8.92
CA TYR A 377 16.03 7.68 -7.67
C TYR A 377 17.54 7.38 -7.61
N GLN A 378 18.03 7.21 -6.40
CA GLN A 378 19.30 6.58 -6.08
C GLN A 378 19.03 5.22 -5.44
N GLY A 379 19.60 4.18 -6.02
CA GLY A 379 19.40 2.80 -5.58
C GLY A 379 20.37 2.33 -4.52
N TYR A 380 20.31 1.01 -4.26
CA TYR A 380 21.26 0.30 -3.41
C TYR A 380 22.73 0.49 -3.83
N ASP A 381 22.97 0.75 -5.12
CA ASP A 381 24.31 1.03 -5.67
C ASP A 381 24.96 2.30 -5.09
N ARG A 382 24.18 3.17 -4.44
CA ARG A 382 24.66 4.40 -3.79
C ARG A 382 24.83 4.28 -2.28
N CYS A 383 24.57 3.11 -1.69
CA CYS A 383 24.86 2.89 -0.28
C CYS A 383 26.36 2.92 -0.03
N SER A 384 26.78 3.54 1.08
CA SER A 384 28.19 3.70 1.47
C SER A 384 28.92 2.36 1.64
N THR A 385 28.18 1.32 2.03
CA THR A 385 28.61 -0.07 1.95
C THR A 385 27.70 -0.76 0.94
N PRO A 386 28.01 -0.73 -0.37
CA PRO A 386 27.21 -1.46 -1.34
C PRO A 386 27.44 -2.94 -1.06
N ILE A 387 26.43 -3.63 -0.54
CA ILE A 387 26.56 -5.05 -0.23
C ILE A 387 26.22 -5.87 -1.48
N THR A 388 26.96 -5.61 -2.57
CA THR A 388 26.71 -6.20 -3.89
C THR A 388 27.81 -7.18 -4.26
N GLN A 389 27.44 -8.36 -4.77
CA GLN A 389 28.36 -9.34 -5.36
C GLN A 389 27.92 -9.64 -6.81
N PRO A 390 28.82 -9.62 -7.82
CA PRO A 390 28.48 -10.07 -9.17
C PRO A 390 28.02 -11.53 -9.20
N LEU A 391 27.02 -11.84 -10.01
CA LEU A 391 26.61 -13.24 -10.22
C LEU A 391 27.70 -14.01 -10.98
N THR A 392 28.03 -15.21 -10.49
CA THR A 392 28.93 -16.15 -11.19
C THR A 392 28.30 -16.60 -12.52
N TRP A 393 29.14 -17.09 -13.44
CA TRP A 393 28.69 -17.63 -14.74
C TRP A 393 27.56 -18.66 -14.59
N TRP A 394 27.68 -19.58 -13.63
CA TRP A 394 26.64 -20.55 -13.33
C TRP A 394 25.36 -19.91 -12.77
N GLN A 395 25.48 -18.93 -11.88
CA GLN A 395 24.31 -18.22 -11.35
C GLN A 395 23.57 -17.47 -12.45
N LYS A 396 24.29 -16.83 -13.39
CA LYS A 396 23.71 -16.11 -14.54
C LYS A 396 22.93 -17.02 -15.50
N HIS A 397 23.43 -18.24 -15.74
CA HIS A 397 22.76 -19.19 -16.63
C HIS A 397 21.71 -20.08 -15.94
N ALA A 398 21.71 -20.14 -14.61
CA ALA A 398 20.67 -20.78 -13.81
C ALA A 398 19.48 -19.84 -13.46
N SER A 399 19.62 -18.52 -13.71
CA SER A 399 18.69 -17.45 -13.27
C SER A 399 17.26 -17.57 -13.81
N GLY A 400 17.02 -18.34 -14.87
CA GLY A 400 15.66 -18.53 -15.39
C GLY A 400 14.70 -19.25 -14.43
N LYS A 401 15.15 -19.66 -13.23
CA LYS A 401 14.38 -20.55 -12.33
C LYS A 401 14.28 -20.17 -10.85
N LEU A 402 14.89 -19.07 -10.38
CA LEU A 402 14.98 -18.84 -8.93
C LEU A 402 14.61 -17.41 -8.53
N LEU A 403 13.30 -17.18 -8.47
CA LEU A 403 12.71 -16.24 -7.53
C LEU A 403 12.07 -17.07 -6.42
N GLY A 404 12.79 -17.17 -5.29
CA GLY A 404 12.40 -17.97 -4.12
C GLY A 404 13.20 -19.25 -4.00
N ARG A 405 13.88 -19.41 -2.86
CA ARG A 405 14.16 -20.72 -2.27
C ARG A 405 13.33 -20.84 -1.01
#